data_AF-A0A7C3JVM8-F1
#
_entry.id   AF-A0A7C3JVM8-F1
#
_cell.length_a   1.000
_cell.length_b   1.000
_cell.length_c   1.000
_cell.angle_alpha   90.00
_cell.angle_beta   90.00
_cell.angle_gamma   90.00
#
_symmetry.space_group_name_H-M   'P 1'
#
loop_
_entity.id
_entity.type
_entity.pdbx_description
1 polymer ?
#
loop_
_entity_poly.entity_id
_entity_poly.type
_entity_poly.pdbx_seq_one_letter_code
_entity_poly.pdbx_strand_id
1 'polypeptide(L)'
;EEEGHIDFGTNKTAEYAAKGGESKERIQKAVDYWYVKGLDMFGNSVSRRSERYIYWGLKRRPNAVARQQYKDEVDSLIRQMGLTIPDPNKGRLYM
;
A
#
# COMPACT_ATOMS: atom_id res chain seq x y z
N GLU A 1 18.07 -6.11 0.20
CA GLU A 1 17.39 -6.52 1.46
C GLU A 1 15.90 -6.28 1.40
N GLU A 2 15.40 -5.09 1.04
CA GLU A 2 13.95 -4.83 1.00
C GLU A 2 13.16 -5.69 0.00
N GLU A 3 13.69 -6.00 -1.19
CA GLU A 3 13.00 -6.84 -2.17
C GLU A 3 12.65 -8.25 -1.62
N GLY A 4 13.57 -8.86 -0.87
CA GLY A 4 13.32 -10.17 -0.25
C GLY A 4 12.23 -10.15 0.82
N HIS A 5 12.04 -9.01 1.50
CA HIS A 5 10.96 -8.83 2.46
C HIS A 5 9.59 -8.69 1.78
N ILE A 6 9.55 -8.02 0.63
CA ILE A 6 8.34 -7.87 -0.19
C ILE A 6 7.91 -9.22 -0.76
N ASP A 7 8.86 -10.01 -1.29
CA ASP A 7 8.59 -11.34 -1.85
C ASP A 7 8.08 -12.32 -0.78
N PHE A 8 8.67 -12.32 0.40
CA PHE A 8 8.23 -13.17 1.50
C PHE A 8 6.80 -12.82 1.97
N GLY A 9 6.53 -11.51 2.14
CA GLY A 9 5.22 -11.02 2.54
C GLY A 9 4.13 -11.35 1.52
N THR A 10 4.42 -11.17 0.23
CA THR A 10 3.49 -11.45 -0.87
C THR A 10 3.18 -12.94 -0.95
N ASN A 11 4.20 -13.80 -0.93
CA ASN A 11 4.02 -15.25 -1.02
C ASN A 11 3.24 -15.82 0.16
N LYS A 12 3.53 -15.39 1.39
CA LYS A 12 2.78 -15.86 2.57
C LYS A 12 1.33 -15.40 2.54
N THR A 13 1.08 -14.14 2.16
CA THR A 13 -0.28 -13.61 2.03
C THR A 13 -1.08 -14.39 1.00
N ALA A 14 -0.48 -14.67 -0.17
CA ALA A 14 -1.08 -15.48 -1.21
C ALA A 14 -1.37 -16.92 -0.76
N GLU A 15 -0.43 -17.56 -0.07
CA GLU A 15 -0.57 -18.92 0.47
C GLU A 15 -1.77 -19.02 1.43
N TYR A 16 -1.91 -18.08 2.36
CA TYR A 16 -3.03 -18.08 3.31
C TYR A 16 -4.36 -17.71 2.66
N ALA A 17 -4.37 -16.80 1.68
CA ALA A 17 -5.56 -16.49 0.92
C ALA A 17 -6.06 -17.72 0.12
N ALA A 18 -5.14 -18.50 -0.46
CA ALA A 18 -5.45 -19.72 -1.20
C ALA A 18 -5.99 -20.85 -0.31
N LYS A 19 -5.60 -20.91 0.97
CA LYS A 19 -6.15 -21.89 1.94
C LYS A 19 -7.66 -21.71 2.20
N GLY A 20 -8.21 -20.52 1.92
CA GLY A 20 -9.64 -20.26 2.07
C GLY A 20 -10.11 -20.20 3.54
N GLY A 21 -11.44 -20.11 3.72
CA GLY A 21 -12.08 -20.09 5.04
C GLY A 21 -11.54 -19.01 5.97
N GLU A 22 -11.38 -19.37 7.25
CA GLU A 22 -10.89 -18.47 8.31
C GLU A 22 -9.50 -17.86 8.01
N SER A 23 -8.63 -18.61 7.32
CA SER A 23 -7.30 -18.10 6.94
C SER A 23 -7.40 -16.94 5.96
N LYS A 24 -8.29 -17.05 4.96
CA LYS A 24 -8.53 -15.97 4.00
C LYS A 24 -9.15 -14.75 4.67
N GLU A 25 -10.10 -14.94 5.58
CA GLU A 25 -10.70 -13.84 6.34
C GLU A 25 -9.69 -13.10 7.23
N ARG A 26 -8.80 -13.86 7.90
CA ARG A 26 -7.75 -13.27 8.73
C ARG A 26 -6.79 -12.41 7.92
N ILE A 27 -6.40 -12.89 6.74
CA ILE A 27 -5.57 -12.12 5.81
C ILE A 27 -6.31 -10.89 5.29
N GLN A 28 -7.58 -11.02 4.91
CA GLN A 28 -8.36 -9.87 4.45
C GLN A 28 -8.41 -8.77 5.52
N LYS A 29 -8.66 -9.12 6.78
CA LYS A 29 -8.64 -8.15 7.90
C LYS A 29 -7.28 -7.46 8.07
N ALA A 30 -6.19 -8.19 7.90
CA ALA A 30 -4.86 -7.62 7.95
C ALA A 30 -4.62 -6.64 6.78
N VAL A 31 -5.02 -7.01 5.57
CA VAL A 31 -4.94 -6.15 4.38
C VAL A 31 -5.79 -4.90 4.56
N ASP A 32 -7.02 -5.02 5.05
CA ASP A 32 -7.91 -3.89 5.32
C ASP A 32 -7.28 -2.87 6.27
N TYR A 33 -6.59 -3.34 7.32
CA TYR A 33 -5.94 -2.48 8.30
C TYR A 33 -4.68 -1.80 7.75
N TRP A 34 -3.79 -2.56 7.11
CA TRP A 34 -2.48 -2.07 6.68
C TRP A 34 -2.53 -1.27 5.38
N TYR A 35 -3.51 -1.51 4.52
CA TYR A 35 -3.65 -0.80 3.24
C TYR A 35 -3.69 0.72 3.44
N VAL A 36 -4.57 1.19 4.33
CA VAL A 36 -4.73 2.62 4.61
C VAL A 36 -3.49 3.21 5.28
N LYS A 37 -2.84 2.46 6.17
CA LYS A 37 -1.58 2.88 6.81
C LYS A 37 -0.44 3.03 5.80
N GLY A 38 -0.34 2.14 4.82
CA GLY A 38 0.62 2.26 3.72
C GLY A 38 0.37 3.52 2.89
N LEU A 39 -0.89 3.85 2.59
CA LEU A 39 -1.23 5.08 1.86
C LEU A 39 -0.90 6.36 2.66
N ASP A 40 -1.02 6.31 3.99
CA ASP A 40 -0.71 7.43 4.88
C ASP A 40 0.79 7.71 4.99
N MET A 41 1.66 6.73 4.78
CA MET A 41 3.12 6.91 4.84
C MET A 41 3.65 7.93 3.83
N PHE A 42 2.92 8.16 2.73
CA PHE A 42 3.29 9.17 1.73
C PHE A 42 2.96 10.61 2.15
N GLY A 43 2.26 10.82 3.28
CA GLY A 43 1.90 12.13 3.81
C GLY A 43 0.80 12.82 3.02
N ASN A 44 0.66 14.15 3.12
CA ASN A 44 -0.36 14.90 2.37
C ASN A 44 0.04 15.09 0.90
N SER A 45 -0.96 15.07 0.02
CA SER A 45 -0.81 15.24 -1.43
C SER A 45 -0.33 16.64 -1.80
N VAL A 46 -0.75 17.67 -1.05
CA VAL A 46 -0.25 19.04 -1.16
C VAL A 46 0.73 19.31 -0.02
N SER A 47 2.00 19.55 -0.36
CA SER A 47 3.05 19.80 0.63
C SER A 47 4.11 20.77 0.11
N ARG A 48 4.13 21.99 0.67
CA ARG A 48 5.16 23.01 0.37
C ARG A 48 6.59 22.53 0.65
N ARG A 49 6.74 21.56 1.57
CA ARG A 49 8.04 20.91 1.83
C ARG A 49 8.42 19.96 0.69
N SER A 50 7.46 19.18 0.19
CA SER A 50 7.69 18.28 -0.95
C SER A 50 8.11 19.06 -2.19
N GLU A 51 7.51 20.22 -2.45
CA GLU A 51 7.89 21.10 -3.57
C GLU A 51 9.35 21.55 -3.47
N ARG A 52 9.79 22.01 -2.28
CA ARG A 52 11.20 22.40 -2.05
C ARG A 52 12.17 21.23 -2.19
N TYR A 53 11.80 20.04 -1.72
CA TYR A 53 12.65 18.86 -1.87
C TYR A 53 12.77 18.41 -3.33
N ILE A 54 11.72 18.59 -4.13
CA ILE A 54 11.81 18.36 -5.58
C ILE A 54 12.70 19.41 -6.23
N TYR A 55 12.55 20.69 -5.88
CA TYR A 55 13.40 21.77 -6.38
C TYR A 55 14.89 21.52 -6.10
N TRP A 56 15.23 21.01 -4.92
CA TRP A 56 16.62 20.65 -4.56
C TRP A 56 17.06 19.27 -5.07
N GLY A 57 16.22 18.55 -5.82
CA GLY A 57 16.55 17.21 -6.34
C GLY A 57 16.60 16.09 -5.28
N LEU A 58 16.27 16.38 -4.02
CA LEU A 58 16.22 15.40 -2.93
C LEU A 58 15.05 14.42 -3.08
N LYS A 59 13.99 14.85 -3.78
CA LYS A 59 12.83 14.01 -4.09
C LYS A 59 12.55 14.05 -5.58
N ARG A 60 12.31 12.87 -6.18
CA ARG A 60 12.06 12.76 -7.62
C ARG A 60 10.60 12.97 -8.03
N ARG A 61 9.64 12.77 -7.11
CA ARG A 61 8.20 12.77 -7.42
C ARG A 61 7.36 13.41 -6.29
N PRO A 62 6.24 14.09 -6.59
CA PRO A 62 5.28 14.54 -5.58
C PRO A 62 4.70 13.39 -4.76
N ASN A 63 4.25 13.68 -3.54
CA ASN A 63 3.62 12.68 -2.65
C ASN A 63 2.43 11.99 -3.31
N ALA A 64 1.54 12.75 -3.96
CA ALA A 64 0.37 12.22 -4.64
C ALA A 64 0.72 11.19 -5.73
N VAL A 65 1.74 11.49 -6.55
CA VAL A 65 2.17 10.61 -7.63
C VAL A 65 2.77 9.32 -7.08
N ALA A 66 3.65 9.42 -6.08
CA ALA A 66 4.26 8.24 -5.45
C ALA A 66 3.20 7.35 -4.78
N ARG A 67 2.21 7.95 -4.12
CA ARG A 67 1.11 7.23 -3.48
C ARG A 67 0.23 6.52 -4.50
N GLN A 68 -0.07 7.17 -5.62
CA GLN A 68 -0.89 6.57 -6.68
C GLN A 68 -0.20 5.34 -7.28
N GLN A 69 1.11 5.44 -7.57
CA GLN A 69 1.89 4.32 -8.08
C GLN A 69 1.91 3.14 -7.11
N TYR A 70 2.18 3.42 -5.83
CA TYR A 70 2.10 2.40 -4.78
C TYR A 70 0.70 1.75 -4.72
N LYS A 71 -0.37 2.56 -4.79
CA LYS A 71 -1.74 2.06 -4.78
C LYS A 71 -2.01 1.13 -5.95
N ASP A 72 -1.58 1.50 -7.15
CA ASP A 72 -1.81 0.70 -8.36
C ASP A 72 -1.10 -0.65 -8.29
N GLU A 73 0.14 -0.67 -7.78
CA GLU A 73 0.92 -1.89 -7.55
C GLU A 73 0.26 -2.80 -6.50
N VAL A 74 -0.10 -2.24 -5.34
CA VAL A 74 -0.72 -2.99 -4.24
C VAL A 74 -2.11 -3.52 -4.62
N ASP A 75 -2.92 -2.72 -5.31
CA ASP A 75 -4.24 -3.16 -5.80
C ASP A 75 -4.11 -4.35 -6.76
N SER A 76 -3.09 -4.35 -7.61
CA SER A 76 -2.80 -5.48 -8.51
C SER A 76 -2.44 -6.74 -7.71
N LEU A 77 -1.56 -6.63 -6.72
CA LEU A 77 -1.18 -7.75 -5.84
C LEU A 77 -2.38 -8.31 -5.07
N ILE A 78 -3.21 -7.44 -4.48
CA ILE A 78 -4.42 -7.86 -3.74
C ILE A 78 -5.36 -8.65 -4.64
N ARG A 79 -5.59 -8.19 -5.88
CA ARG A 79 -6.42 -8.91 -6.85
C ARG A 79 -5.82 -10.26 -7.23
N GLN A 80 -4.51 -10.32 -7.47
CA GLN A 80 -3.82 -11.57 -7.79
C GLN A 80 -3.93 -12.61 -6.64
N MET A 81 -3.97 -12.15 -5.40
CA MET A 81 -4.18 -12.99 -4.21
C MET A 81 -5.65 -13.39 -3.99
N GLY A 82 -6.58 -12.96 -4.85
CA GLY A 82 -8.01 -13.27 -4.73
C GLY A 82 -8.68 -12.61 -3.51
N LEU A 83 -8.10 -11.51 -3.03
CA LEU A 83 -8.59 -10.68 -1.92
C LEU A 83 -9.37 -9.48 -2.47
N THR A 84 -10.15 -8.84 -1.62
CA THR A 84 -10.89 -7.62 -1.98
C THR A 84 -10.04 -6.39 -1.70
N ILE A 85 -10.05 -5.42 -2.63
CA ILE A 85 -9.36 -4.13 -2.43
C ILE A 85 -10.10 -3.35 -1.33
N PRO A 86 -9.43 -2.94 -0.24
CA PRO A 86 -10.03 -2.16 0.81
C PRO A 86 -10.41 -0.74 0.35
N ASP A 87 -11.36 -0.10 1.03
CA ASP A 87 -11.68 1.31 0.80
C ASP A 87 -10.48 2.19 1.18
N PRO A 88 -9.86 2.92 0.22
CA PRO A 88 -8.68 3.75 0.48
C PRO A 88 -8.95 4.93 1.40
N ASN A 89 -10.20 5.32 1.64
CA ASN A 89 -10.56 6.48 2.46
C ASN A 89 -10.93 6.11 3.90
N LYS A 90 -11.16 4.83 4.19
CA LYS A 90 -11.65 4.38 5.49
C LYS A 90 -10.57 4.48 6.57
N GLY A 91 -10.61 5.54 7.38
CA GLY A 91 -9.67 5.75 8.48
C GLY A 91 -8.31 6.33 8.06
N ARG A 92 -8.26 6.96 6.87
CA ARG A 92 -7.06 7.60 6.32
C ARG A 92 -6.80 8.95 6.98
N LEU A 93 -5.55 9.22 7.35
CA LEU A 93 -5.15 10.45 8.01
C LEU A 93 -4.67 11.53 7.04
N TYR A 94 -4.11 11.13 5.88
CA TYR A 94 -3.52 12.05 4.92
C TYR A 94 -4.00 11.77 3.50
N MET A 95 -4.66 12.76 2.89
CA MET A 95 -5.20 12.68 1.52
C MET A 95 -4.19 13.09 0.47
#